data_AF-A0A0N4UYS9-F1
#
_entry.id   AF-A0A0N4UYS9-F1
#
_cell.length_a   1.000
_cell.length_b   1.000
_cell.length_c   1.000
_cell.angle_alpha   90.00
_cell.angle_beta   90.00
_cell.angle_gamma   90.00
#
_symmetry.space_group_name_H-M   'P 1'
#
loop_
_entity.id
_entity.type
_entity.pdbx_description
1 polymer ?
#
loop_
_entity_poly.entity_id
_entity_poly.type
_entity_poly.pdbx_seq_one_letter_code
_entity_poly.pdbx_strand_id
1 'polypeptide(L)'
;MVSGEEADRSITETFTALRDQIAKECALKEEVSSVSHELELCEREVVVTLGRVHMLDKSATSEIFTSSHDMVESRIKPLYEKLQKLVSPNMYYKFHESFAHATQRVVYAIAFTHFLEEGVLISRDAVASILGVKIDGRDGFHLDLEDYLHGILHLTSELSRFSVNAVAAGDNKQPLLGSFNTLKCDHGAASEQLGTKIAEFVRTIDANFRLLNLKNDSLRRRFDSLKYELQKCDQIVYDLTIRGLKPIEVQGETDCKSNSLPDNFEVPVKKKLKESTN
;
A
#
# COMPACT_ATOMS: atom_id res chain seq x y z
N MET A 1 52.42 -18.95 -41.27
CA MET A 1 51.47 -20.02 -40.92
C MET A 1 51.39 -20.03 -39.41
N VAL A 2 50.43 -19.31 -38.83
CA VAL A 2 50.09 -19.50 -37.41
C VAL A 2 49.42 -20.87 -37.36
N SER A 3 50.12 -21.82 -36.74
CA SER A 3 49.79 -23.25 -36.71
C SER A 3 48.38 -23.45 -36.15
N GLY A 4 47.58 -24.30 -36.81
CA GLY A 4 46.21 -24.61 -36.37
C GLY A 4 46.11 -25.08 -34.91
N GLU A 5 47.18 -25.68 -34.37
CA GLU A 5 47.30 -26.08 -32.96
C GLU A 5 47.35 -24.91 -31.96
N GLU A 6 47.90 -23.75 -32.34
CA GLU A 6 47.92 -22.54 -31.48
C GLU A 6 46.52 -21.90 -31.40
N ALA A 7 45.78 -21.91 -32.51
CA ALA A 7 44.40 -21.45 -32.53
C ALA A 7 43.48 -22.37 -31.71
N ASP A 8 43.66 -23.68 -31.81
CA ASP A 8 42.85 -24.67 -31.08
C ASP A 8 43.13 -24.64 -29.55
N ARG A 9 44.39 -24.38 -29.16
CA ARG A 9 44.77 -24.14 -27.76
C ARG A 9 44.16 -22.85 -27.21
N SER A 10 44.21 -21.76 -27.98
CA SER A 10 43.59 -20.48 -27.61
C SER A 10 42.07 -20.58 -27.44
N ILE A 11 41.40 -21.35 -28.31
CA ILE A 11 39.96 -21.65 -28.16
C ILE A 11 39.71 -22.43 -26.87
N THR A 12 40.49 -23.50 -26.63
CA THR A 12 40.33 -24.33 -25.42
C THR A 12 40.53 -23.53 -24.13
N GLU A 13 41.53 -22.63 -24.10
CA GLU A 13 41.78 -21.72 -22.97
C GLU A 13 40.61 -20.76 -22.74
N THR A 14 40.06 -20.20 -23.83
CA THR A 14 38.89 -19.30 -23.77
C THR A 14 37.67 -20.03 -23.20
N PHE A 15 37.35 -21.22 -23.69
CA PHE A 15 36.22 -22.01 -23.19
C PHE A 15 36.43 -22.48 -21.74
N THR A 16 37.68 -22.72 -21.33
CA THR A 16 38.00 -23.04 -19.93
C THR A 16 37.73 -21.84 -19.01
N ALA A 17 38.16 -20.64 -19.41
CA ALA A 17 37.89 -19.42 -18.66
C ALA A 17 36.38 -19.11 -18.57
N LEU A 18 35.64 -19.29 -19.69
CA LEU A 18 34.19 -19.14 -19.72
C LEU A 18 33.48 -20.14 -18.80
N ARG A 19 33.91 -21.41 -18.81
CA ARG A 19 33.38 -22.44 -17.91
C ARG A 19 33.56 -22.02 -16.45
N ASP A 20 34.73 -21.53 -16.08
CA ASP A 20 35.03 -21.13 -14.70
C ASP A 20 34.23 -19.87 -14.30
N GLN A 21 33.98 -18.95 -15.23
CA GLN A 21 33.10 -17.81 -15.01
C GLN A 21 31.65 -18.24 -14.78
N ILE A 22 31.12 -19.14 -15.62
CA ILE A 22 29.76 -19.69 -15.47
C ILE A 22 29.64 -20.43 -14.14
N ALA A 23 30.63 -21.22 -13.74
CA ALA A 23 30.63 -21.92 -12.46
C ALA A 23 30.54 -20.95 -11.27
N LYS A 24 31.29 -19.83 -11.30
CA LYS A 24 31.21 -18.78 -10.28
C LYS A 24 29.83 -18.09 -10.26
N GLU A 25 29.26 -17.82 -11.43
CA GLU A 25 27.92 -17.23 -11.52
C GLU A 25 26.83 -18.18 -11.01
N CYS A 26 26.95 -19.49 -11.29
CA CYS A 26 26.05 -20.50 -10.76
C CYS A 26 26.12 -20.56 -9.23
N ALA A 27 27.33 -20.59 -8.64
CA ALA A 27 27.50 -20.58 -7.20
C ALA A 27 26.86 -19.34 -6.55
N LEU A 28 27.07 -18.15 -7.14
CA LEU A 28 26.43 -16.92 -6.66
C LEU A 28 24.89 -16.99 -6.77
N LYS A 29 24.37 -17.54 -7.86
CA LYS A 29 22.93 -17.72 -8.05
C LYS A 29 22.33 -18.65 -6.99
N GLU A 30 23.03 -19.73 -6.63
CA GLU A 30 22.62 -20.66 -5.58
C GLU A 30 22.58 -19.98 -4.21
N GLU A 31 23.61 -19.19 -3.87
CA GLU A 31 23.63 -18.41 -2.63
C GLU A 31 22.49 -17.39 -2.57
N VAL A 32 22.27 -16.61 -3.64
CA VAL A 32 21.15 -15.65 -3.71
C VAL A 32 19.80 -16.36 -3.60
N SER A 33 19.65 -17.51 -4.27
CA SER A 33 18.41 -18.30 -4.20
C SER A 33 18.17 -18.85 -2.79
N SER A 34 19.21 -19.26 -2.07
CA SER A 34 19.10 -19.71 -0.67
C SER A 34 18.62 -18.58 0.24
N VAL A 35 19.22 -17.39 0.15
CA VAL A 35 18.80 -16.24 0.95
C VAL A 35 17.38 -15.79 0.57
N SER A 36 17.04 -15.85 -0.72
CA SER A 36 15.69 -15.53 -1.20
C SER A 36 14.65 -16.51 -0.67
N HIS A 37 14.99 -17.80 -0.58
CA HIS A 37 14.12 -18.80 0.02
C HIS A 37 13.93 -18.58 1.53
N GLU A 38 14.98 -18.23 2.27
CA GLU A 38 14.87 -17.83 3.68
C GLU A 38 13.95 -16.61 3.85
N LEU A 39 14.04 -15.64 2.94
CA LEU A 39 13.19 -14.46 2.91
C LEU A 39 11.71 -14.85 2.67
N GLU A 40 11.46 -15.77 1.74
CA GLU A 40 10.13 -16.37 1.51
C GLU A 40 9.63 -17.25 2.66
N LEU A 41 10.42 -17.62 3.65
CA LEU A 41 9.90 -18.31 4.83
C LEU A 41 9.52 -17.30 5.91
N CYS A 42 10.35 -16.27 6.08
CA CYS A 42 10.11 -15.21 7.04
C CYS A 42 8.89 -14.36 6.68
N GLU A 43 8.71 -14.00 5.42
CA GLU A 43 7.57 -13.18 4.99
C GLU A 43 6.22 -13.91 5.18
N ARG A 44 6.19 -15.24 5.00
CA ARG A 44 5.00 -16.09 5.09
C ARG A 44 4.54 -16.10 6.53
N GLU A 45 5.50 -16.20 7.44
CA GLU A 45 5.26 -16.12 8.87
C GLU A 45 4.71 -14.74 9.26
N VAL A 46 5.28 -13.63 8.74
CA VAL A 46 4.74 -12.27 8.99
C VAL A 46 3.30 -12.18 8.48
N VAL A 47 3.03 -12.65 7.26
CA VAL A 47 1.68 -12.58 6.69
C VAL A 47 0.70 -13.47 7.45
N VAL A 48 1.12 -14.63 7.94
CA VAL A 48 0.28 -15.49 8.81
C VAL A 48 -0.03 -14.79 10.12
N THR A 49 0.96 -14.14 10.75
CA THR A 49 0.77 -13.34 11.96
C THR A 49 -0.21 -12.20 11.73
N LEU A 50 -0.06 -11.45 10.62
CA LEU A 50 -0.99 -10.39 10.22
C LEU A 50 -2.39 -10.93 9.87
N GLY A 51 -2.49 -12.14 9.32
CA GLY A 51 -3.76 -12.79 9.01
C GLY A 51 -4.63 -13.03 10.25
N ARG A 52 -4.04 -13.04 11.45
CA ARG A 52 -4.79 -13.16 12.72
C ARG A 52 -5.62 -11.93 13.03
N VAL A 53 -5.34 -10.78 12.39
CA VAL A 53 -6.15 -9.54 12.52
C VAL A 53 -7.60 -9.77 12.08
N HIS A 54 -7.87 -10.73 11.20
CA HIS A 54 -9.23 -11.09 10.78
C HIS A 54 -10.05 -11.84 11.85
N MET A 55 -9.42 -12.34 12.91
CA MET A 55 -10.04 -13.26 13.89
C MET A 55 -10.01 -12.76 15.34
N LEU A 56 -9.24 -11.73 15.66
CA LEU A 56 -8.93 -11.37 17.06
C LEU A 56 -9.53 -10.02 17.49
N ASP A 57 -9.90 -9.96 18.77
CA ASP A 57 -10.35 -8.73 19.45
C ASP A 57 -9.20 -7.71 19.58
N LYS A 58 -9.57 -6.42 19.64
CA LYS A 58 -8.65 -5.25 19.65
C LYS A 58 -7.49 -5.32 20.65
N SER A 59 -7.66 -6.02 21.79
CA SER A 59 -6.61 -6.12 22.81
C SER A 59 -5.38 -6.87 22.31
N ALA A 60 -5.57 -7.85 21.42
CA ALA A 60 -4.47 -8.64 20.84
C ALA A 60 -3.86 -8.00 19.58
N THR A 61 -4.52 -7.00 18.99
CA THR A 61 -4.06 -6.37 17.74
C THR A 61 -2.75 -5.61 17.91
N SER A 62 -2.55 -4.95 19.06
CA SER A 62 -1.28 -4.27 19.35
C SER A 62 -0.11 -5.25 19.45
N GLU A 63 -0.33 -6.45 20.01
CA GLU A 63 0.70 -7.49 20.08
C GLU A 63 1.06 -8.01 18.69
N ILE A 64 0.08 -8.13 17.79
CA ILE A 64 0.30 -8.53 16.39
C ILE A 64 1.17 -7.51 15.67
N PHE A 65 0.93 -6.21 15.86
CA PHE A 65 1.73 -5.15 15.24
C PHE A 65 3.15 -5.15 15.76
N THR A 66 3.35 -5.16 17.08
CA THR A 66 4.68 -5.28 17.68
C THR A 66 5.40 -6.52 17.16
N SER A 67 4.73 -7.68 17.15
CA SER A 67 5.31 -8.91 16.63
C SER A 67 5.65 -8.82 15.14
N SER A 68 4.84 -8.14 14.33
CA SER A 68 5.10 -7.97 12.89
C SER A 68 6.31 -7.06 12.66
N HIS A 69 6.39 -5.93 13.38
CA HIS A 69 7.55 -5.03 13.34
C HIS A 69 8.83 -5.73 13.81
N ASP A 70 8.76 -6.47 14.92
CA ASP A 70 9.89 -7.24 15.44
C ASP A 70 10.37 -8.29 14.43
N MET A 71 9.47 -9.00 13.75
CA MET A 71 9.84 -9.97 12.71
C MET A 71 10.48 -9.29 11.49
N VAL A 72 9.98 -8.13 11.06
CA VAL A 72 10.56 -7.36 9.97
C VAL A 72 11.98 -6.89 10.33
N GLU A 73 12.16 -6.32 11.52
CA GLU A 73 13.44 -5.77 11.96
C GLU A 73 14.47 -6.86 12.29
N SER A 74 14.07 -7.92 12.99
CA SER A 74 15.01 -8.95 13.46
C SER A 74 15.33 -10.05 12.45
N ARG A 75 14.44 -10.30 11.47
CA ARG A 75 14.59 -11.42 10.52
C ARG A 75 14.68 -10.98 9.07
N ILE A 76 13.79 -10.10 8.62
CA ILE A 76 13.73 -9.71 7.20
C ILE A 76 14.87 -8.75 6.85
N LYS A 77 15.11 -7.72 7.67
CA LYS A 77 16.15 -6.72 7.42
C LYS A 77 17.57 -7.32 7.33
N PRO A 78 17.99 -8.26 8.21
CA PRO A 78 19.28 -8.94 8.05
C PRO A 78 19.40 -9.76 6.76
N LEU A 79 18.30 -10.30 6.23
CA LEU A 79 18.31 -11.01 4.94
C LEU A 79 18.53 -10.04 3.77
N TYR A 80 17.93 -8.85 3.81
CA TYR A 80 18.25 -7.80 2.84
C TYR A 80 19.71 -7.35 2.98
N GLU A 81 20.26 -7.18 4.18
CA GLU A 81 21.69 -6.87 4.35
C GLU A 81 22.60 -7.96 3.77
N LYS A 82 22.23 -9.24 3.86
CA LYS A 82 22.94 -10.34 3.19
C LYS A 82 22.82 -10.22 1.67
N LEU A 83 21.62 -10.00 1.13
CA LEU A 83 21.40 -9.81 -0.32
C LEU A 83 22.21 -8.63 -0.85
N GLN A 84 22.28 -7.52 -0.11
CA GLN A 84 23.07 -6.35 -0.46
C GLN A 84 24.57 -6.64 -0.59
N LYS A 85 25.10 -7.58 0.22
CA LYS A 85 26.51 -7.99 0.17
C LYS A 85 26.80 -8.95 -0.98
N LEU A 86 25.83 -9.81 -1.33
CA LEU A 86 25.96 -10.80 -2.40
C LEU A 86 25.74 -10.17 -3.79
N VAL A 87 24.76 -9.29 -3.91
CA VAL A 87 24.34 -8.71 -5.19
C VAL A 87 24.94 -7.33 -5.36
N SER A 88 25.96 -7.25 -6.23
CA SER A 88 26.50 -5.95 -6.65
C SER A 88 25.42 -5.12 -7.38
N PRO A 89 25.45 -3.77 -7.31
CA PRO A 89 24.43 -2.91 -7.93
C PRO A 89 24.22 -3.19 -9.44
N ASN A 90 25.31 -3.47 -10.16
CA ASN A 90 25.26 -3.77 -11.60
C ASN A 90 24.59 -5.11 -11.95
N MET A 91 24.40 -5.99 -10.95
CA MET A 91 23.84 -7.33 -11.11
C MET A 91 22.44 -7.45 -10.50
N TYR A 92 21.87 -6.35 -9.99
CA TYR A 92 20.57 -6.33 -9.33
C TYR A 92 19.49 -7.00 -10.18
N TYR A 93 19.26 -6.51 -11.40
CA TYR A 93 18.23 -7.04 -12.30
C TYR A 93 18.53 -8.46 -12.82
N LYS A 94 19.78 -8.92 -12.76
CA LYS A 94 20.12 -10.30 -13.13
C LYS A 94 19.57 -11.32 -12.12
N PHE A 95 19.50 -10.94 -10.84
CA PHE A 95 19.04 -11.80 -9.76
C PHE A 95 17.71 -11.38 -9.15
N HIS A 96 17.14 -10.27 -9.62
CA HIS A 96 15.90 -9.70 -9.09
C HIS A 96 14.74 -10.70 -9.04
N GLU A 97 14.56 -11.51 -10.09
CA GLU A 97 13.49 -12.52 -10.14
C GLU A 97 13.55 -13.51 -8.95
N SER A 98 14.73 -13.76 -8.38
CA SER A 98 14.88 -14.68 -7.25
C SER A 98 14.21 -14.15 -5.97
N PHE A 99 14.18 -12.83 -5.76
CA PHE A 99 13.65 -12.22 -4.54
C PHE A 99 12.47 -11.26 -4.78
N ALA A 100 12.10 -10.98 -6.04
CA ALA A 100 11.03 -10.06 -6.39
C ALA A 100 9.69 -10.44 -5.74
N HIS A 101 9.26 -11.70 -5.88
CA HIS A 101 8.01 -12.17 -5.28
C HIS A 101 8.01 -12.04 -3.75
N ALA A 102 9.11 -12.41 -3.09
CA ALA A 102 9.26 -12.24 -1.65
C ALA A 102 9.22 -10.75 -1.27
N THR A 103 9.88 -9.88 -2.04
CA THR A 103 9.91 -8.44 -1.83
C THR A 103 8.51 -7.82 -1.93
N GLN A 104 7.73 -8.18 -2.96
CA GLN A 104 6.34 -7.75 -3.13
C GLN A 104 5.47 -8.12 -1.92
N ARG A 105 5.68 -9.32 -1.36
CA ARG A 105 4.96 -9.81 -0.19
C ARG A 105 5.39 -9.10 1.09
N VAL A 106 6.68 -8.77 1.24
CA VAL A 106 7.19 -7.96 2.34
C VAL A 106 6.64 -6.54 2.28
N VAL A 107 6.65 -5.89 1.11
CA VAL A 107 6.04 -4.56 0.93
C VAL A 107 4.57 -4.60 1.32
N TYR A 108 3.83 -5.61 0.86
CA TYR A 108 2.44 -5.81 1.26
C TYR A 108 2.29 -5.90 2.79
N ALA A 109 3.10 -6.72 3.45
CA ALA A 109 3.01 -6.89 4.90
C ALA A 109 3.24 -5.57 5.64
N ILE A 110 4.28 -4.82 5.28
CA ILE A 110 4.59 -3.50 5.87
C ILE A 110 3.47 -2.51 5.59
N ALA A 111 2.98 -2.44 4.34
CA ALA A 111 1.90 -1.54 3.96
C ALA A 111 0.59 -1.88 4.67
N PHE A 112 0.30 -3.16 4.91
CA PHE A 112 -0.88 -3.60 5.64
C PHE A 112 -0.79 -3.24 7.12
N THR A 113 0.35 -3.51 7.77
CA THR A 113 0.58 -3.06 9.16
C THR A 113 0.41 -1.55 9.29
N HIS A 114 1.05 -0.77 8.42
CA HIS A 114 0.97 0.69 8.46
C HIS A 114 -0.45 1.20 8.18
N PHE A 115 -1.19 0.58 7.26
CA PHE A 115 -2.58 0.96 7.00
C PHE A 115 -3.47 0.68 8.22
N LEU A 116 -3.25 -0.42 8.94
CA LEU A 116 -4.04 -0.74 10.14
C LEU A 116 -3.72 0.18 11.33
N GLU A 117 -2.49 0.66 11.41
CA GLU A 117 -2.03 1.63 12.42
C GLU A 117 -2.50 3.05 12.10
N GLU A 118 -2.20 3.57 10.91
CA GLU A 118 -2.33 4.98 10.57
C GLU A 118 -3.49 5.29 9.59
N GLY A 119 -4.03 4.27 8.92
CA GLY A 119 -5.10 4.45 7.92
C GLY A 119 -4.66 5.09 6.60
N VAL A 120 -3.37 5.22 6.37
CA VAL A 120 -2.79 5.84 5.17
C VAL A 120 -1.88 4.88 4.41
N LEU A 121 -1.63 5.19 3.13
CA LEU A 121 -0.69 4.43 2.31
C LEU A 121 0.74 4.81 2.68
N ILE A 122 1.56 3.82 3.05
CA ILE A 122 2.99 4.02 3.31
C ILE A 122 3.72 4.40 2.02
N SER A 123 4.62 5.39 2.06
CA SER A 123 5.43 5.77 0.89
C SER A 123 6.50 4.73 0.57
N ARG A 124 6.94 4.68 -0.69
CA ARG A 124 8.07 3.83 -1.11
C ARG A 124 9.34 4.14 -0.32
N ASP A 125 9.60 5.41 -0.04
CA ASP A 125 10.78 5.87 0.69
C ASP A 125 10.80 5.36 2.14
N ALA A 126 9.63 5.34 2.78
CA ALA A 126 9.49 4.81 4.14
C ALA A 126 9.69 3.29 4.16
N VAL A 127 9.12 2.54 3.20
CA VAL A 127 9.34 1.09 3.10
C VAL A 127 10.81 0.76 2.87
N ALA A 128 11.48 1.47 1.95
CA ALA A 128 12.90 1.30 1.69
C ALA A 128 13.74 1.56 2.95
N SER A 129 13.38 2.59 3.73
CA SER A 129 14.04 2.92 4.99
C SER A 129 13.88 1.82 6.05
N ILE A 130 12.69 1.24 6.18
CA ILE A 130 12.42 0.11 7.09
C ILE A 130 13.28 -1.11 6.70
N LEU A 131 13.36 -1.41 5.41
CA LEU A 131 14.14 -2.55 4.89
C LEU A 131 15.65 -2.31 4.86
N GLY A 132 16.10 -1.06 5.08
CA GLY A 132 17.51 -0.70 4.98
C GLY A 132 18.06 -0.77 3.55
N VAL A 133 17.22 -0.53 2.54
CA VAL A 133 17.59 -0.52 1.12
C VAL A 133 17.48 0.88 0.52
N LYS A 134 18.10 1.10 -0.63
CA LYS A 134 18.02 2.39 -1.35
C LYS A 134 16.71 2.51 -2.13
N ILE A 135 16.48 3.70 -2.65
CA ILE A 135 15.29 4.03 -3.43
C ILE A 135 15.63 3.98 -4.93
N ASP A 136 16.78 4.55 -5.28
CA ASP A 136 17.28 4.59 -6.64
C ASP A 136 18.38 3.56 -6.83
N GLY A 137 18.34 2.82 -7.95
CA GLY A 137 19.34 1.81 -8.27
C GLY A 137 20.75 2.36 -8.55
N ARG A 138 20.89 3.69 -8.67
CA ARG A 138 22.20 4.35 -8.77
C ARG A 138 22.97 4.33 -7.44
N ASP A 139 22.25 4.36 -6.33
CA ASP A 139 22.83 4.42 -4.99
C ASP A 139 23.12 3.03 -4.42
N GLY A 140 22.68 1.97 -5.10
CA GLY A 140 22.97 0.59 -4.77
C GLY A 140 21.75 -0.33 -4.88
N PHE A 141 21.73 -1.34 -4.03
CA PHE A 141 20.58 -2.23 -3.89
C PHE A 141 19.35 -1.44 -3.44
N HIS A 142 18.26 -1.55 -4.18
CA HIS A 142 17.12 -0.66 -4.03
C HIS A 142 15.79 -1.42 -4.03
N LEU A 143 14.74 -0.75 -3.59
CA LEU A 143 13.36 -1.21 -3.73
C LEU A 143 12.83 -0.80 -5.10
N ASP A 144 12.57 -1.77 -5.98
CA ASP A 144 12.02 -1.50 -7.30
C ASP A 144 10.61 -0.87 -7.18
N LEU A 145 10.32 0.05 -8.09
CA LEU A 145 8.99 0.66 -8.21
C LEU A 145 7.92 -0.40 -8.50
N GLU A 146 8.22 -1.35 -9.39
CA GLU A 146 7.25 -2.39 -9.78
C GLU A 146 6.91 -3.30 -8.59
N ASP A 147 7.90 -3.67 -7.78
CA ASP A 147 7.70 -4.48 -6.58
C ASP A 147 6.84 -3.75 -5.55
N TYR A 148 7.07 -2.44 -5.37
CA TYR A 148 6.25 -1.63 -4.49
C TYR A 148 4.79 -1.60 -4.97
N LEU A 149 4.55 -1.32 -6.26
CA LEU A 149 3.21 -1.27 -6.83
C LEU A 149 2.49 -2.63 -6.76
N HIS A 150 3.22 -3.73 -6.99
CA HIS A 150 2.69 -5.08 -6.79
C HIS A 150 2.28 -5.33 -5.33
N GLY A 151 3.11 -4.90 -4.37
CA GLY A 151 2.78 -4.94 -2.94
C GLY A 151 1.50 -4.17 -2.60
N ILE A 152 1.29 -2.99 -3.20
CA ILE A 152 0.06 -2.21 -2.99
C ILE A 152 -1.17 -2.91 -3.59
N LEU A 153 -1.04 -3.57 -4.74
CA LEU A 153 -2.13 -4.37 -5.29
C LEU A 153 -2.48 -5.58 -4.39
N HIS A 154 -1.49 -6.19 -3.74
CA HIS A 154 -1.76 -7.21 -2.72
C HIS A 154 -2.51 -6.65 -1.51
N LEU A 155 -2.15 -5.44 -1.05
CA LEU A 155 -2.86 -4.75 0.02
C LEU A 155 -4.35 -4.59 -0.31
N THR A 156 -4.70 -4.12 -1.51
CA THR A 156 -6.12 -3.92 -1.87
C THR A 156 -6.95 -5.22 -1.80
N SER A 157 -6.38 -6.35 -2.20
CA SER A 157 -7.03 -7.67 -2.09
C SER A 157 -7.27 -8.05 -0.64
N GLU A 158 -6.30 -7.80 0.24
CA GLU A 158 -6.45 -8.13 1.67
C GLU A 158 -7.42 -7.19 2.37
N LEU A 159 -7.43 -5.90 2.02
CA LEU A 159 -8.37 -4.92 2.57
C LEU A 159 -9.83 -5.24 2.23
N SER A 160 -10.08 -5.67 0.99
CA SER A 160 -11.41 -6.16 0.58
C SER A 160 -11.86 -7.34 1.45
N ARG A 161 -10.97 -8.32 1.67
CA ARG A 161 -11.24 -9.45 2.57
C ARG A 161 -11.46 -9.01 4.02
N PHE A 162 -10.63 -8.10 4.50
CA PHE A 162 -10.69 -7.55 5.86
C PHE A 162 -12.02 -6.83 6.09
N SER A 163 -12.48 -6.04 5.11
CA SER A 163 -13.77 -5.37 5.17
C SER A 163 -14.95 -6.36 5.29
N VAL A 164 -14.92 -7.48 4.56
CA VAL A 164 -15.98 -8.51 4.67
C VAL A 164 -15.98 -9.12 6.07
N ASN A 165 -14.81 -9.49 6.57
CA ASN A 165 -14.68 -10.13 7.88
C ASN A 165 -15.08 -9.20 9.02
N ALA A 166 -14.70 -7.92 8.95
CA ALA A 166 -15.08 -6.91 9.94
C ALA A 166 -16.60 -6.72 10.01
N VAL A 167 -17.28 -6.66 8.86
CA VAL A 167 -18.76 -6.55 8.80
C VAL A 167 -19.43 -7.83 9.30
N ALA A 168 -18.90 -9.01 8.96
CA ALA A 168 -19.43 -10.29 9.41
C ALA A 168 -19.30 -10.50 10.92
N ALA A 169 -18.22 -10.00 11.53
CA ALA A 169 -18.01 -10.03 12.98
C ALA A 169 -18.98 -9.12 13.76
N GLY A 170 -19.86 -8.36 13.08
CA GLY A 170 -20.71 -7.36 13.71
C GLY A 170 -19.90 -6.18 14.26
N ASP A 171 -18.60 -6.14 13.95
CA ASP A 171 -17.62 -5.23 14.48
C ASP A 171 -17.60 -3.94 13.66
N ASN A 172 -18.80 -3.43 13.39
CA ASN A 172 -19.03 -2.14 12.75
C ASN A 172 -18.31 -1.02 13.52
N LYS A 173 -17.97 -1.25 14.80
CA LYS A 173 -17.27 -0.38 15.76
C LYS A 173 -15.74 -0.43 15.72
N GLN A 174 -15.09 -0.81 14.63
CA GLN A 174 -13.62 -0.82 14.55
C GLN A 174 -13.06 0.54 14.04
N PRO A 175 -12.73 1.52 14.90
CA PRO A 175 -11.76 2.53 14.55
C PRO A 175 -10.39 1.84 14.43
N LEU A 176 -9.66 2.20 13.37
CA LEU A 176 -8.24 1.87 13.17
C LEU A 176 -7.44 2.19 14.45
N LEU A 177 -6.42 1.38 14.75
CA LEU A 177 -5.87 1.24 16.11
C LEU A 177 -4.83 2.31 16.50
N GLY A 178 -4.43 3.22 15.60
CA GLY A 178 -3.53 4.33 15.90
C GLY A 178 -4.20 5.67 15.56
N SER A 179 -4.11 6.64 16.48
CA SER A 179 -4.43 8.08 16.36
C SER A 179 -5.60 8.56 15.47
N PHE A 180 -6.50 7.67 15.07
CA PHE A 180 -7.69 7.98 14.26
C PHE A 180 -8.73 8.76 15.08
N ASN A 181 -8.47 8.90 16.38
CA ASN A 181 -9.31 9.53 17.36
C ASN A 181 -8.80 10.92 17.73
N THR A 182 -8.77 11.87 16.79
CA THR A 182 -8.70 13.30 17.16
C THR A 182 -9.46 14.21 16.21
N LEU A 183 -10.63 13.76 15.73
CA LEU A 183 -11.74 14.67 15.47
C LEU A 183 -12.94 14.13 16.23
N LYS A 184 -13.17 14.70 17.41
CA LYS A 184 -14.32 14.44 18.26
C LYS A 184 -15.60 14.69 17.47
N CYS A 185 -16.40 13.65 17.25
CA CYS A 185 -17.81 13.78 16.96
C CYS A 185 -18.55 13.32 18.23
N ASP A 186 -19.06 14.26 19.02
CA ASP A 186 -19.64 14.04 20.37
C ASP A 186 -20.97 13.25 20.40
N HIS A 187 -21.32 12.50 19.36
CA HIS A 187 -22.55 11.72 19.32
C HIS A 187 -22.31 10.35 18.67
N GLY A 188 -22.07 9.33 19.50
CA GLY A 188 -22.43 7.92 19.23
C GLY A 188 -22.01 7.21 17.93
N ALA A 189 -21.12 7.76 17.10
CA ALA A 189 -20.92 7.36 15.69
C ALA A 189 -19.53 6.78 15.36
N ALA A 190 -18.92 6.00 16.26
CA ALA A 190 -17.64 5.35 15.99
C ALA A 190 -17.78 4.06 15.15
N SER A 191 -19.02 3.62 14.88
CA SER A 191 -19.34 2.31 14.31
C SER A 191 -19.72 2.29 12.83
N GLU A 192 -19.37 3.34 12.10
CA GLU A 192 -19.96 3.63 10.80
C GLU A 192 -18.92 3.67 9.66
N GLN A 193 -17.65 3.39 10.00
CA GLN A 193 -16.54 4.03 9.32
C GLN A 193 -15.57 3.09 8.58
N LEU A 194 -15.39 1.84 9.00
CA LEU A 194 -14.28 1.03 8.48
C LEU A 194 -14.49 0.56 7.03
N GLY A 195 -15.64 -0.05 6.72
CA GLY A 195 -15.93 -0.53 5.36
C GLY A 195 -15.98 0.61 4.33
N THR A 196 -16.58 1.74 4.71
CA THR A 196 -16.62 2.96 3.88
C THR A 196 -15.23 3.53 3.64
N LYS A 197 -14.39 3.63 4.69
CA LYS A 197 -12.98 4.09 4.56
C LYS A 197 -12.15 3.16 3.68
N ILE A 198 -12.29 1.84 3.85
CA ILE A 198 -11.59 0.87 3.00
C ILE A 198 -12.03 1.04 1.54
N ALA A 199 -13.32 1.21 1.28
CA ALA A 199 -13.82 1.43 -0.07
C ALA A 199 -13.29 2.75 -0.68
N GLU A 200 -13.26 3.85 0.09
CA GLU A 200 -12.67 5.12 -0.34
C GLU A 200 -11.17 5.01 -0.61
N PHE A 201 -10.44 4.28 0.24
CA PHE A 201 -9.01 4.02 0.06
C PHE A 201 -8.75 3.21 -1.22
N VAL A 202 -9.50 2.12 -1.44
CA VAL A 202 -9.37 1.29 -2.65
C VAL A 202 -9.76 2.07 -3.91
N ARG A 203 -10.80 2.92 -3.86
CA ARG A 203 -11.15 3.84 -4.96
C ARG A 203 -10.04 4.85 -5.25
N THR A 204 -9.42 5.39 -4.21
CA THR A 204 -8.27 6.31 -4.35
C THR A 204 -7.10 5.59 -5.01
N ILE A 205 -6.80 4.35 -4.62
CA ILE A 205 -5.76 3.54 -5.26
C ILE A 205 -6.11 3.30 -6.74
N ASP A 206 -7.32 2.85 -7.06
CA ASP A 206 -7.76 2.63 -8.45
C ASP A 206 -7.61 3.89 -9.31
N ALA A 207 -8.05 5.04 -8.81
CA ALA A 207 -7.90 6.31 -9.50
C ALA A 207 -6.43 6.66 -9.77
N ASN A 208 -5.54 6.47 -8.79
CA ASN A 208 -4.11 6.75 -8.94
C ASN A 208 -3.42 5.77 -9.88
N PHE A 209 -3.77 4.47 -9.85
CA PHE A 209 -3.24 3.50 -10.80
C PHE A 209 -3.69 3.78 -12.25
N ARG A 210 -4.87 4.38 -12.47
CA ARG A 210 -5.29 4.84 -13.80
C ARG A 210 -4.47 5.99 -14.35
N LEU A 211 -3.83 6.80 -13.48
CA LEU A 211 -2.89 7.85 -13.91
C LEU A 211 -1.57 7.25 -14.43
N LEU A 212 -1.26 6.02 -14.04
CA LEU A 212 -0.05 5.32 -14.47
C LEU A 212 -0.26 4.70 -15.86
N ASN A 213 0.60 5.06 -16.80
CA ASN A 213 0.61 4.45 -18.13
C ASN A 213 1.37 3.11 -18.10
N LEU A 214 0.72 2.07 -17.58
CA LEU A 214 1.29 0.73 -17.46
C LEU A 214 1.41 0.05 -18.83
N LYS A 215 2.54 -0.60 -19.08
CA LYS A 215 2.74 -1.46 -20.25
C LYS A 215 1.94 -2.76 -20.08
N ASN A 216 1.79 -3.54 -21.15
CA ASN A 216 1.12 -4.85 -21.08
C ASN A 216 2.04 -5.90 -20.43
N ASP A 217 2.11 -5.89 -19.11
CA ASP A 217 2.98 -6.75 -18.28
C ASP A 217 2.19 -7.48 -17.16
N SER A 218 2.91 -8.10 -16.21
CA SER A 218 2.33 -8.72 -15.02
C SER A 218 1.63 -7.71 -14.10
N LEU A 219 2.17 -6.50 -13.97
CA LEU A 219 1.62 -5.46 -13.12
C LEU A 219 0.27 -4.99 -13.64
N ARG A 220 0.15 -4.80 -14.97
CA ARG A 220 -1.11 -4.46 -15.62
C ARG A 220 -2.17 -5.53 -15.43
N ARG A 221 -1.81 -6.81 -15.62
CA ARG A 221 -2.75 -7.93 -15.40
C ARG A 221 -3.24 -7.99 -13.95
N ARG A 222 -2.36 -7.70 -12.99
CA ARG A 222 -2.74 -7.62 -11.57
C ARG A 222 -3.65 -6.41 -11.31
N PHE A 223 -3.34 -5.26 -11.88
CA PHE A 223 -4.18 -4.06 -11.79
C PHE A 223 -5.57 -4.29 -12.42
N ASP A 224 -5.68 -4.96 -13.57
CA ASP A 224 -6.98 -5.25 -14.19
C ASP A 224 -7.87 -6.14 -13.29
N SER A 225 -7.28 -6.87 -12.34
CA SER A 225 -8.00 -7.66 -11.33
C SER A 225 -8.51 -6.82 -10.16
N LEU A 226 -8.00 -5.59 -9.96
CA LEU A 226 -8.42 -4.67 -8.89
C LEU A 226 -9.92 -4.35 -8.97
N LYS A 227 -10.50 -4.32 -10.18
CA LYS A 227 -11.93 -4.07 -10.39
C LYS A 227 -12.83 -5.01 -9.59
N TYR A 228 -12.39 -6.26 -9.36
CA TYR A 228 -13.16 -7.23 -8.59
C TYR A 228 -13.13 -6.92 -7.09
N GLU A 229 -12.00 -6.43 -6.58
CA GLU A 229 -11.88 -6.01 -5.19
C GLU A 229 -12.66 -4.70 -4.95
N LEU A 230 -12.64 -3.78 -5.90
CA LEU A 230 -13.47 -2.58 -5.86
C LEU A 230 -14.96 -2.92 -5.83
N GLN A 231 -15.42 -3.84 -6.70
CA GLN A 231 -16.81 -4.29 -6.72
C GLN A 231 -17.24 -4.90 -5.38
N LYS A 232 -16.38 -5.69 -4.72
CA LYS A 232 -16.66 -6.24 -3.39
C LYS A 232 -16.79 -5.13 -2.35
N CYS A 233 -15.87 -4.18 -2.32
CA CYS A 233 -15.94 -3.03 -1.41
C CYS A 233 -17.21 -2.20 -1.62
N ASP A 234 -17.59 -1.95 -2.88
CA ASP A 234 -18.81 -1.21 -3.22
C ASP A 234 -20.07 -1.96 -2.77
N GLN A 235 -20.12 -3.29 -2.95
CA GLN A 235 -21.22 -4.12 -2.47
C GLN A 235 -21.36 -4.06 -0.95
N ILE A 236 -20.24 -4.07 -0.21
CA ILE A 236 -20.26 -3.94 1.25
C ILE A 236 -20.85 -2.59 1.66
N VAL A 237 -20.41 -1.49 1.03
CA VAL A 237 -20.94 -0.15 1.32
C VAL A 237 -22.43 -0.07 0.98
N TYR A 238 -22.86 -0.69 -0.11
CA TYR A 238 -24.28 -0.78 -0.47
C TYR A 238 -25.08 -1.54 0.59
N ASP A 239 -24.63 -2.72 1.00
CA ASP A 239 -25.29 -3.55 2.00
C ASP A 239 -25.40 -2.86 3.37
N LEU A 240 -24.40 -2.07 3.75
CA LEU A 240 -24.44 -1.22 4.95
C LEU A 240 -25.46 -0.08 4.79
N THR A 241 -25.49 0.56 3.62
CA THR A 241 -26.39 1.68 3.33
C THR A 241 -27.86 1.27 3.37
N ILE A 242 -28.22 0.16 2.71
CA ILE A 242 -29.62 -0.32 2.67
C ILE A 242 -30.13 -0.75 4.04
N ARG A 243 -29.24 -1.13 4.96
CA ARG A 243 -29.59 -1.51 6.34
C ARG A 243 -29.75 -0.29 7.25
N GLY A 244 -29.62 0.93 6.72
CA GLY A 244 -29.71 2.16 7.50
C GLY A 244 -28.50 2.39 8.40
N LEU A 245 -27.35 1.79 8.07
CA LEU A 245 -26.08 1.95 8.81
C LEU A 245 -25.18 3.02 8.17
N LYS A 246 -25.77 4.00 7.47
CA LYS A 246 -25.09 5.17 6.91
C LYS A 246 -25.53 6.42 7.69
N PRO A 247 -24.69 7.45 7.84
CA PRO A 247 -25.16 8.71 8.38
C PRO A 247 -26.19 9.25 7.38
N ILE A 248 -27.35 9.64 7.91
CA ILE A 248 -28.21 10.57 7.19
C ILE A 248 -27.36 11.82 7.01
N GLU A 249 -26.86 12.06 5.80
CA GLU A 249 -26.47 13.41 5.41
C GLU A 249 -27.72 14.26 5.60
N VAL A 250 -27.69 15.17 6.59
CA VAL A 250 -28.68 16.23 6.67
C VAL A 250 -28.46 17.06 5.41
N GLN A 251 -29.18 16.71 4.35
CA GLN A 251 -29.43 17.61 3.24
C GLN A 251 -30.12 18.82 3.88
N GLY A 252 -29.38 19.91 4.02
CA GLY A 252 -29.98 21.20 4.25
C GLY A 252 -30.88 21.51 3.07
N GLU A 253 -32.16 21.17 3.21
CA GLU A 253 -33.24 21.73 2.41
C GLU A 253 -33.17 23.24 2.54
N THR A 254 -32.51 23.90 1.58
CA THR A 254 -32.84 25.28 1.26
C THR A 254 -34.07 25.21 0.36
N ASP A 255 -35.21 25.04 1.00
CA ASP A 255 -36.54 25.15 0.39
C ASP A 255 -36.77 26.64 0.03
N CYS A 256 -36.13 27.12 -1.03
CA CYS A 256 -36.42 28.42 -1.63
C CYS A 256 -37.73 28.33 -2.42
N LYS A 257 -38.86 28.36 -1.69
CA LYS A 257 -40.16 28.62 -2.30
C LYS A 257 -40.22 30.07 -2.76
N SER A 258 -40.15 30.23 -4.07
CA SER A 258 -40.70 31.38 -4.77
C SER A 258 -42.16 31.55 -4.37
N ASN A 259 -42.52 32.69 -3.78
CA ASN A 259 -43.80 33.31 -4.03
C ASN A 259 -43.70 34.83 -3.85
N SER A 260 -44.15 35.48 -4.90
CA SER A 260 -44.37 36.90 -5.16
C SER A 260 -44.98 37.73 -4.01
N LEU A 261 -44.53 38.98 -3.96
CA LEU A 261 -45.02 40.16 -3.23
C LEU A 261 -46.56 40.34 -3.29
N PRO A 262 -47.14 41.14 -2.37
CA PRO A 262 -47.37 42.55 -2.71
C PRO A 262 -47.10 43.58 -1.58
N ASP A 263 -46.70 44.76 -2.05
CA ASP A 263 -47.02 46.12 -1.60
C ASP A 263 -47.05 46.46 -0.10
N ASN A 264 -46.05 47.25 0.33
CA ASN A 264 -46.30 48.65 0.63
C ASN A 264 -44.99 49.45 0.71
N PHE A 265 -44.81 50.28 -0.30
CA PHE A 265 -43.71 51.21 -0.46
C PHE A 265 -44.19 52.58 0.04
N GLU A 266 -43.70 53.02 1.20
CA GLU A 266 -43.73 54.44 1.58
C GLU A 266 -42.34 54.89 2.05
N VAL A 267 -41.77 55.77 1.24
CA VAL A 267 -40.55 56.58 1.45
C VAL A 267 -40.89 57.91 0.74
N PRO A 268 -40.36 59.12 1.04
CA PRO A 268 -39.31 59.57 2.00
C PRO A 268 -39.69 60.87 2.79
N VAL A 269 -38.77 61.43 3.60
CA VAL A 269 -38.14 62.77 3.38
C VAL A 269 -37.48 63.38 4.64
N LYS A 270 -36.16 63.63 4.50
CA LYS A 270 -35.27 64.69 5.01
C LYS A 270 -35.76 65.69 6.09
N LYS A 271 -34.91 65.90 7.12
CA LYS A 271 -34.59 67.21 7.75
C LYS A 271 -33.15 67.16 8.30
N LYS A 272 -32.16 67.71 7.57
CA LYS A 272 -31.55 69.05 7.70
C LYS A 272 -30.60 69.22 8.90
N LEU A 273 -29.29 69.23 8.61
CA LEU A 273 -28.30 70.06 9.30
C LEU A 273 -28.48 71.54 8.91
N LYS A 274 -28.40 72.44 9.89
CA LYS A 274 -27.93 73.85 9.85
C LYS A 274 -27.51 74.20 11.30
N GLU A 275 -26.23 74.33 11.60
CA GLU A 275 -25.42 75.57 11.62
C GLU A 275 -25.84 76.62 12.68
N SER A 276 -24.98 76.72 13.73
CA SER A 276 -24.43 77.92 14.39
C SER A 276 -25.30 79.16 14.65
N THR A 277 -25.45 79.58 15.92
CA THR A 277 -24.93 80.87 16.50
C THR A 277 -25.44 81.09 17.94
N ASN A 278 -24.54 80.99 18.92
CA ASN A 278 -24.16 82.03 19.91
C ASN A 278 -23.16 81.44 20.91
#